data_AF-A0A5K0YN99-F1
#
_entry.id   AF-A0A5K0YN99-F1
#
_cell.length_a   1.000
_cell.length_b   1.000
_cell.length_c   1.000
_cell.angle_alpha   90.00
_cell.angle_beta   90.00
_cell.angle_gamma   90.00
#
_symmetry.space_group_name_H-M   'P 1'
#
loop_
_entity.id
_entity.type
_entity.pdbx_description
1 polymer ?
#
loop_
_entity_poly.entity_id
_entity_poly.type
_entity_poly.pdbx_seq_one_letter_code
_entity_poly.pdbx_strand_id
1 'polypeptide(L)' 'VIAEMTGGGVDSSVECTGNINAMVSAFECVHD' A
#
# COMPACT_ATOMS: atom_id res chain seq x y z
N VAL A 1 -9.41 1.16 1.44
CA VAL A 1 -9.05 1.02 2.88
C VAL A 1 -7.84 1.85 3.27
N ILE A 2 -6.58 1.49 2.94
CA ILE A 2 -5.40 2.26 3.41
C ILE A 2 -5.46 3.72 2.94
N ALA A 3 -5.66 3.97 1.64
CA ALA A 3 -5.74 5.33 1.10
C ALA A 3 -6.86 6.19 1.75
N GLU A 4 -8.01 5.59 2.07
CA GLU A 4 -9.11 6.30 2.76
C GLU A 4 -8.78 6.60 4.22
N MET A 5 -8.02 5.73 4.88
CA MET A 5 -7.62 5.89 6.28
C MET A 5 -6.48 6.90 6.46
N THR A 6 -5.66 7.10 5.44
CA THR A 6 -4.46 7.94 5.51
C THR A 6 -4.56 9.23 4.71
N GLY A 7 -5.75 9.53 4.16
CA GLY A 7 -6.00 10.79 3.45
C GLY A 7 -5.40 10.85 2.05
N GLY A 8 -5.21 9.70 1.40
CA GLY A 8 -4.70 9.59 0.04
C GLY A 8 -3.77 8.39 -0.19
N GLY A 9 -3.19 7.83 0.87
CA GLY A 9 -2.14 6.80 0.78
C GLY A 9 -1.07 7.00 1.85
N VAL A 10 0.04 6.28 1.75
CA VAL A 10 1.21 6.41 2.64
C VAL A 10 2.42 6.89 1.85
N ASP A 11 3.41 7.48 2.51
CA ASP A 11 4.63 7.93 1.83
C ASP A 11 5.53 6.76 1.40
N SER A 12 5.41 5.61 2.08
CA SER A 12 6.17 4.41 1.77
C SER A 12 5.44 3.18 2.28
N SER A 13 5.52 2.09 1.53
CA SER A 13 5.01 0.78 1.91
C SER A 13 6.08 -0.29 1.70
N VAL A 14 6.03 -1.35 2.50
CA VAL A 14 6.94 -2.50 2.37
C VAL A 14 6.12 -3.78 2.51
N GLU A 15 6.24 -4.65 1.52
CA GLU A 15 5.64 -5.98 1.51
C GLU A 15 6.66 -7.00 2.06
N CYS A 16 6.30 -7.76 3.09
CA CYS A 16 7.21 -8.68 3.80
C CYS A 16 6.71 -10.13 3.85
N THR A 17 5.60 -10.44 3.17
CA THR A 17 4.94 -11.76 3.20
C THR A 17 5.22 -12.59 1.94
N GLY A 18 5.73 -11.98 0.87
CA GLY A 18 5.96 -12.63 -0.42
C GLY A 18 4.67 -12.89 -1.21
N ASN A 19 3.52 -12.38 -0.76
CA ASN A 19 2.24 -12.57 -1.43
C ASN A 19 2.05 -11.54 -2.54
N ILE A 20 1.81 -12.00 -3.77
CA ILE A 20 1.67 -11.14 -4.95
C ILE A 20 0.50 -10.15 -4.81
N ASN A 21 -0.63 -10.58 -4.26
CA ASN A 21 -1.78 -9.69 -4.06
C ASN A 21 -1.48 -8.62 -2.99
N ALA A 22 -0.73 -8.99 -1.95
CA ALA A 22 -0.26 -8.04 -0.95
C ALA A 22 0.75 -7.05 -1.55
N MET A 23 1.58 -7.50 -2.49
CA MET A 23 2.54 -6.64 -3.19
C MET A 23 1.85 -5.59 -4.05
N VAL A 24 0.78 -5.98 -4.77
CA VAL A 24 -0.06 -5.02 -5.52
C VAL A 24 -0.73 -4.04 -4.56
N SER A 25 -1.29 -4.53 -3.45
CA SER A 25 -1.91 -3.67 -2.44
C SER A 25 -0.91 -2.68 -1.80
N ALA A 26 0.33 -3.12 -1.56
CA ALA A 26 1.40 -2.27 -1.05
C ALA A 26 1.77 -1.18 -2.06
N PHE A 27 1.81 -1.50 -3.35
CA PHE A 27 2.08 -0.52 -4.41
C PHE A 27 0.93 0.49 -4.58
N GLU A 28 -0.32 0.05 -4.55
CA GLU A 28 -1.47 0.94 -4.76
C GLU A 28 -1.76 1.85 -3.55
N CYS A 29 -1.19 1.56 -2.39
CA CYS A 29 -1.43 2.36 -1.18
C CYS A 29 -0.44 3.51 -0.98
N VAL A 30 0.63 3.61 -1.77
CA VAL A 30 1.53 4.77 -1.71
C VAL A 30 0.93 5.95 -2.47
N HIS A 31 1.17 7.17 -1.99
CA HIS A 31 0.80 8.38 -2.73
C HIS A 31 1.41 8.37 -4.14
N ASP A 32 0.64 8.82 -5.13
CA ASP A 32 1.18 9.20 -6.46
C ASP A 32 2.30 10.24 -6.31
#